data_AF-A0A968AX11-F1
#
_entry.id   AF-A0A968AX11-F1
#
_cell.length_a   1.000
_cell.length_b   1.000
_cell.length_c   1.000
_cell.angle_alpha   90.00
_cell.angle_beta   90.00
_cell.angle_gamma   90.00
#
_symmetry.space_group_name_H-M   'P 1'
#
loop_
_entity.id
_entity.type
_entity.pdbx_description
1 polymer ?
#
loop_
_entity_poly.entity_id
_entity_poly.type
_entity_poly.pdbx_seq_one_letter_code
_entity_poly.pdbx_strand_id
1 'polypeptide(L)' 'DAEIVSTACLHDWQFVMNKRGKDGSAKANIESRQGEMVWGVVYGIAKSDIDRLDKYESLGRGYRADYLDVVTPDKKTISA' A
#
# COMPACT_ATOMS: atom_id res chain seq x y z
N ASP A 1 0.42 1.83 -17.86
CA ASP A 1 0.96 0.53 -17.41
C ASP A 1 1.86 0.72 -16.22
N ALA A 2 1.84 -0.23 -15.29
CA ALA A 2 2.61 -0.16 -14.05
C ALA A 2 3.98 -0.81 -14.23
N GLU A 3 5.02 -0.15 -13.75
CA GLU A 3 6.39 -0.67 -13.77
C GLU A 3 6.90 -0.87 -12.34
N ILE A 4 7.64 -1.94 -12.10
CA ILE A 4 8.25 -2.18 -10.79
C ILE A 4 9.41 -1.22 -10.62
N VAL A 5 9.35 -0.40 -9.56
CA VAL A 5 10.45 0.48 -9.15
C VAL A 5 11.39 -0.28 -8.21
N SER A 6 10.85 -0.86 -7.14
CA SER A 6 11.63 -1.63 -6.17
C SER A 6 10.72 -2.42 -5.22
N THR A 7 11.29 -3.37 -4.48
CA THR A 7 10.70 -3.80 -3.21
C THR A 7 11.06 -2.80 -2.12
N ALA A 8 10.22 -2.62 -1.13
CA ALA A 8 10.50 -1.71 -0.02
C ALA A 8 9.83 -2.20 1.28
N CYS A 9 10.38 -1.77 2.42
CA CYS A 9 9.80 -2.02 3.73
C CYS A 9 9.25 -0.74 4.34
N LEU A 10 8.06 -0.87 4.94
CA LEU A 10 7.40 0.15 5.75
C LEU A 10 7.61 -0.20 7.23
N HIS A 11 8.31 0.64 7.97
CA HIS A 11 8.63 0.44 9.38
C HIS A 11 7.54 0.97 10.31
N ASP A 12 7.35 0.33 11.45
CA ASP A 12 6.34 0.65 12.46
C ASP A 12 4.90 0.43 11.99
N TRP A 13 4.72 -0.56 11.10
CA TRP A 13 3.42 -1.03 10.62
C TRP A 13 3.36 -2.56 10.62
N GLN A 14 2.15 -3.09 10.76
CA GLN A 14 1.87 -4.52 10.63
C GLN A 14 0.86 -4.78 9.50
N PHE A 15 1.01 -5.94 8.86
CA PHE A 15 0.04 -6.44 7.90
C PHE A 15 -1.09 -7.16 8.63
N VAL A 16 -2.33 -6.86 8.26
CA VAL A 16 -3.52 -7.50 8.83
C VAL A 16 -4.52 -7.87 7.72
N MET A 17 -5.38 -8.84 7.99
CA MET A 17 -6.51 -9.17 7.11
C MET A 17 -7.82 -8.87 7.84
N ASN A 18 -8.19 -7.60 7.91
CA ASN A 18 -9.36 -7.17 8.66
C ASN A 18 -10.35 -6.29 7.88
N LYS A 19 -10.04 -5.92 6.63
CA LYS A 19 -10.97 -5.17 5.79
C LYS A 19 -12.02 -6.11 5.20
N ARG A 20 -13.26 -6.01 5.67
CA ARG A 20 -14.37 -6.87 5.19
C ARG A 20 -14.72 -6.55 3.74
N GLY A 21 -14.63 -7.56 2.88
CA GLY A 21 -15.09 -7.53 1.50
C GLY A 21 -16.61 -7.68 1.40
N LYS A 22 -17.19 -7.22 0.27
CA LYS A 22 -18.63 -7.40 -0.02
C LYS A 22 -19.02 -8.88 -0.15
N ASP A 23 -18.07 -9.71 -0.54
CA ASP A 23 -18.18 -11.17 -0.66
C ASP A 23 -18.04 -11.90 0.69
N GLY A 24 -17.87 -11.18 1.80
CA GLY A 24 -17.66 -11.75 3.12
C GLY A 24 -16.20 -12.17 3.41
N SER A 25 -15.29 -12.05 2.44
CA SER A 25 -13.87 -12.32 2.66
C SER A 25 -13.18 -11.20 3.44
N ALA A 26 -12.04 -11.50 4.06
CA ALA A 26 -11.12 -10.49 4.58
C ALA A 26 -10.14 -10.07 3.48
N LYS A 27 -9.91 -8.77 3.35
CA LYS A 27 -8.90 -8.17 2.46
C LYS A 27 -7.75 -7.61 3.30
N ALA A 28 -6.58 -7.55 2.67
CA ALA A 28 -5.35 -7.03 3.25
C ALA A 28 -5.49 -5.59 3.72
N ASN A 29 -4.84 -5.22 4.81
CA ASN A 29 -4.76 -3.85 5.31
C ASN A 29 -3.46 -3.70 6.12
N ILE A 30 -3.13 -2.47 6.49
CA ILE A 30 -2.00 -2.17 7.36
C ILE A 30 -2.45 -1.29 8.53
N GLU A 31 -1.80 -1.48 9.68
CA GLU A 31 -2.04 -0.69 10.90
C GLU A 31 -0.70 -0.32 11.54
N SER A 32 -0.63 0.87 12.15
CA SER A 32 0.57 1.29 12.87
C SER A 32 0.86 0.35 14.03
N ARG A 33 2.07 -0.17 14.10
CA ARG A 33 2.55 -1.03 15.19
C ARG A 33 4.06 -0.91 15.32
N GLN A 34 4.49 -0.26 16.38
CA GLN A 34 5.91 0.02 16.63
C GLN A 34 6.75 -1.27 16.67
N GLY A 35 7.91 -1.24 16.02
CA GLY A 35 8.87 -2.35 15.95
C GLY A 35 8.51 -3.44 14.95
N GLU A 36 7.34 -3.39 14.32
CA GLU A 36 6.97 -4.28 13.21
C GLU A 36 7.33 -3.65 11.86
N MET A 37 7.23 -4.46 10.80
CA MET A 37 7.41 -3.95 9.43
C MET A 37 6.55 -4.71 8.42
N VAL A 38 6.21 -4.03 7.33
CA VAL A 38 5.51 -4.61 6.17
C VAL A 38 6.37 -4.48 4.92
N TRP A 39 6.54 -5.57 4.18
CA TRP A 39 7.18 -5.54 2.88
C TRP A 39 6.15 -5.38 1.76
N GLY A 40 6.51 -4.59 0.74
CA GLY A 40 5.67 -4.35 -0.42
C GLY A 40 6.50 -4.10 -1.69
N VAL A 41 5.79 -3.84 -2.79
CA VAL A 41 6.38 -3.47 -4.08
C VAL A 41 5.93 -2.05 -4.41
N VAL A 42 6.89 -1.19 -4.71
CA VAL A 42 6.65 0.16 -5.20
C VAL A 42 6.52 0.08 -6.72
N TYR A 43 5.38 0.56 -7.24
CA TYR A 43 5.13 0.64 -8.67
C TYR A 43 5.14 2.10 -9.13
N GLY A 44 5.79 2.36 -10.27
CA GLY A 44 5.59 3.57 -11.03
C GLY A 44 4.35 3.42 -11.90
N ILE A 45 3.40 4.34 -11.79
CA ILE A 45 2.19 4.35 -12.61
C ILE A 45 2.02 5.70 -13.31
N ALA A 46 1.33 5.70 -14.45
CA ALA A 46 0.93 6.96 -15.08
C ALA A 46 -0.11 7.67 -14.20
N LYS A 47 -0.06 9.01 -14.13
CA LYS A 47 -1.04 9.80 -13.38
C LYS A 47 -2.49 9.52 -13.82
N SER A 48 -2.68 9.23 -15.11
CA SER A 48 -3.99 8.85 -15.67
C SER A 48 -4.54 7.52 -15.13
N ASP A 49 -3.69 6.67 -14.53
CA ASP A 49 -4.10 5.38 -13.96
C ASP A 49 -4.59 5.51 -12.50
N ILE A 50 -4.42 6.68 -11.85
CA ILE A 50 -4.82 6.91 -10.45
C ILE A 50 -6.33 6.74 -10.28
N ASP A 51 -7.16 7.37 -11.11
CA ASP A 51 -8.62 7.26 -11.02
C ASP A 51 -9.10 5.81 -11.15
N ARG A 52 -8.38 5.02 -11.97
CA ARG A 52 -8.66 3.59 -12.13
C ARG A 52 -8.31 2.82 -10.87
N LEU A 53 -7.17 3.12 -10.25
CA LEU A 53 -6.74 2.51 -8.99
C LEU A 53 -7.74 2.82 -7.86
N ASP A 54 -8.12 4.08 -7.70
CA ASP A 54 -9.09 4.53 -6.68
C ASP A 54 -10.43 3.79 -6.77
N LYS A 55 -10.88 3.52 -8.00
CA LYS A 55 -12.10 2.74 -8.24
C LYS A 55 -11.97 1.29 -7.75
N TYR A 56 -10.83 0.64 -7.98
CA TYR A 56 -10.60 -0.73 -7.52
C TYR A 56 -10.46 -0.81 -6.00
N GLU A 57 -9.81 0.19 -5.39
CA GLU A 57 -9.66 0.26 -3.92
C GLU A 57 -10.95 0.69 -3.21
N SER A 58 -11.96 1.12 -3.96
CA SER A 58 -13.19 1.70 -3.40
C SER A 58 -12.86 2.89 -2.49
N LEU A 59 -12.02 3.80 -2.98
CA LEU A 59 -11.54 4.97 -2.23
C LEU A 59 -12.72 5.74 -1.59
N GLY A 60 -12.57 6.07 -0.30
CA GLY A 60 -13.60 6.76 0.47
C GLY A 60 -14.74 5.88 0.99
N ARG A 61 -14.73 4.58 0.69
CA ARG A 61 -15.67 3.59 1.27
C ARG A 61 -14.98 2.36 1.86
N GLY A 62 -13.85 1.95 1.28
CA GLY A 62 -13.08 0.78 1.68
C GLY A 62 -11.70 1.12 2.22
N TYR A 63 -10.95 1.95 1.49
CA TYR A 63 -9.64 2.47 1.90
C TYR A 63 -9.59 3.99 1.72
N ARG A 64 -8.52 4.59 2.24
CA ARG A 64 -8.10 5.96 1.98
C ARG A 64 -6.74 5.94 1.29
N ALA A 65 -6.43 7.01 0.57
CA ALA A 65 -5.10 7.26 0.07
C ALA A 65 -4.28 7.91 1.19
N ASP A 66 -3.10 7.38 1.42
CA ASP A 66 -2.06 7.96 2.29
C ASP A 66 -0.74 7.88 1.55
N TYR A 67 0.13 8.86 1.79
CA TYR A 67 1.52 8.81 1.36
C TYR A 67 2.37 8.33 2.53
N LEU A 68 3.14 7.27 2.31
CA LEU A 68 3.97 6.64 3.32
C LEU A 68 5.41 6.56 2.85
N ASP A 69 6.34 6.81 3.76
CA ASP A 69 7.76 6.67 3.49
C ASP A 69 8.17 5.21 3.67
N VAL A 70 8.64 4.60 2.59
CA VAL A 70 9.14 3.22 2.55
C VAL A 70 10.63 3.21 2.24
N VAL A 71 11.33 2.21 2.78
CA VAL A 71 12.78 2.06 2.63
C VAL A 71 13.10 0.91 1.69
N THR A 72 13.83 1.20 0.62
CA THR A 72 14.29 0.20 -0.35
C THR A 72 15.49 -0.59 0.17
N PRO A 73 15.85 -1.74 -0.45
CA PRO A 73 17.05 -2.52 -0.10
C PRO A 73 18.36 -1.72 -0.17
N ASP A 74 18.46 -0.73 -1.06
CA ASP A 74 19.61 0.18 -1.16
C ASP A 74 19.54 1.37 -0.18
N LYS A 75 18.65 1.28 0.83
CA LYS A 75 18.46 2.25 1.92
C LYS A 75 18.01 3.64 1.46
N LYS A 76 17.36 3.73 0.31
CA LYS A 76 16.70 4.98 -0.11
C LYS A 76 15.29 5.02 0.45
N THR A 77 14.85 6.21 0.81
CA THR A 77 13.46 6.45 1.16
C THR A 77 12.69 6.87 -0.08
N ILE A 78 11.55 6.23 -0.33
CA ILE A 78 10.58 6.60 -1.34
C ILE A 78 9.28 6.95 -0.62
N SER A 79 8.73 8.13 -0.90
CA SER A 79 7.36 8.46 -0.49
C SER A 79 6.40 7.96 -1.56
N ALA A 80 5.49 7.06 -1.19
CA ALA A 80 4.57 6.38 -2.10
C ALA A 80 3.16 6.33 -1.52
#